data_AF-A0A1M5ILA6-F1
#
_entry.id   AF-A0A1M5ILA6-F1
#
_cell.length_a   1.000
_cell.length_b   1.000
_cell.length_c   1.000
_cell.angle_alpha   90.00
_cell.angle_beta   90.00
_cell.angle_gamma   90.00
#
_symmetry.space_group_name_H-M   'P 1'
#
loop_
_entity.id
_entity.type
_entity.pdbx_description
1 polymer ?
#
loop_
_entity_poly.entity_id
_entity_poly.type
_entity_poly.pdbx_seq_one_letter_code
_entity_poly.pdbx_strand_id
1 'polypeptide(L)' 'MTFEAMLEEEHDEARKEEKRELVKGFRDDGVPLEIISKRTGLTPEEIKAL' A
#
# COMPACT_ATOMS: atom_id res chain seq x y z
N MET A 1 0.59 -10.33 -25.66
CA MET A 1 0.46 -9.27 -24.64
C MET A 1 0.37 -7.95 -25.37
N THR A 2 -0.77 -7.26 -25.26
CA THR A 2 -0.99 -5.93 -25.86
C THR A 2 -0.34 -4.87 -24.99
N PHE A 3 0.21 -3.82 -25.60
CA PHE A 3 0.94 -2.72 -24.92
C PHE A 3 0.10 -2.04 -23.82
N GLU A 4 -1.23 -2.04 -23.97
CA GLU A 4 -2.16 -1.50 -22.97
C GLU A 4 -2.18 -2.31 -21.66
N ALA A 5 -2.10 -3.64 -21.72
CA ALA A 5 -2.12 -4.47 -20.51
C ALA A 5 -0.80 -4.36 -19.70
N MET A 6 0.32 -4.12 -20.38
CA MET A 6 1.64 -3.97 -19.73
C MET A 6 1.75 -2.66 -18.94
N LEU A 7 1.17 -1.58 -19.48
CA LEU A 7 1.13 -0.26 -18.83
C LEU A 7 0.19 -0.25 -17.61
N GLU A 8 -0.90 -1.00 -17.68
CA GLU A 8 -1.88 -1.09 -16.59
C GLU A 8 -1.36 -1.94 -15.42
N GLU A 9 -0.63 -3.04 -15.71
CA GLU A 9 0.06 -3.85 -14.69
C GLU A 9 1.18 -3.06 -13.98
N GLU A 10 2.02 -2.31 -14.71
CA GLU A 10 3.06 -1.46 -14.10
C GLU A 10 2.47 -0.40 -13.16
N HIS A 11 1.34 0.19 -13.55
CA HIS A 11 0.70 1.26 -12.78
C HIS A 11 0.06 0.74 -11.48
N ASP A 12 -0.45 -0.49 -11.48
CA ASP A 12 -1.02 -1.11 -10.29
C ASP A 12 0.06 -1.67 -9.35
N GLU A 13 1.19 -2.14 -9.87
CA GLU A 13 2.34 -2.51 -9.05
C GLU A 13 2.96 -1.29 -8.37
N ALA A 14 3.16 -0.19 -9.09
CA ALA A 14 3.67 1.05 -8.53
C ALA A 14 2.76 1.58 -7.39
N ARG A 15 1.43 1.61 -7.62
CA ARG A 15 0.48 2.04 -6.57
C ARG A 15 0.45 1.13 -5.35
N LYS A 16 0.69 -0.18 -5.52
CA LYS A 16 0.81 -1.11 -4.39
C LYS A 16 2.10 -0.86 -3.62
N GLU A 17 3.21 -0.64 -4.31
CA GLU A 17 4.51 -0.39 -3.69
C GLU A 17 4.49 0.91 -2.88
N GLU A 18 3.99 2.00 -3.46
CA GLU A 18 3.85 3.30 -2.75
C GLU A 18 2.99 3.17 -1.49
N LYS A 19 1.88 2.42 -1.56
CA LYS A 19 1.03 2.16 -0.39
C LYS A 19 1.75 1.35 0.67
N ARG A 20 2.56 0.36 0.29
CA ARG A 20 3.35 -0.45 1.23
C ARG A 20 4.42 0.37 1.93
N GLU A 21 5.15 1.20 1.19
CA GLU A 21 6.16 2.09 1.78
C GLU A 21 5.52 3.10 2.74
N LEU A 22 4.36 3.67 2.38
CA LEU A 22 3.59 4.55 3.27
C LEU A 22 3.18 3.85 4.57
N VAL A 23 2.58 2.65 4.47
CA VAL A 23 2.18 1.86 5.65
C VAL A 23 3.37 1.54 6.53
N LYS A 24 4.48 1.11 5.92
CA LYS A 24 5.71 0.76 6.64
C LYS A 24 6.30 1.98 7.35
N GLY A 25 6.40 3.12 6.67
CA GLY A 25 6.86 4.38 7.26
C GLY A 25 6.00 4.81 8.45
N PHE A 26 4.67 4.75 8.32
CA PHE A 26 3.78 5.05 9.44
C PHE A 26 3.95 4.06 10.61
N ARG A 27 4.18 2.76 10.34
CA ARG A 27 4.43 1.76 11.38
C ARG A 27 5.74 2.02 12.11
N ASP A 28 6.81 2.33 11.38
CA ASP A 28 8.13 2.65 11.93
C ASP A 28 8.10 3.96 12.74
N ASP A 29 7.30 4.95 12.33
CA ASP A 29 7.05 6.19 13.07
C ASP A 29 6.16 5.99 14.33
N GLY A 30 5.67 4.78 14.59
CA GLY A 30 4.82 4.47 15.74
C GLY A 30 3.38 4.96 15.61
N VAL A 31 2.92 5.24 14.39
CA VAL A 31 1.53 5.66 14.15
C VAL A 31 0.57 4.50 14.47
N PRO A 32 -0.51 4.76 15.22
CA PRO A 32 -1.49 3.71 15.52
C PRO A 32 -2.08 3.09 14.26
N LEU A 33 -2.22 1.76 14.25
CA LEU A 33 -2.77 0.99 13.12
C LEU A 33 -4.14 1.50 12.66
N GLU A 34 -4.96 2.02 13.57
CA GLU A 34 -6.28 2.59 13.24
C GLU A 34 -6.17 3.85 12.37
N ILE A 35 -5.14 4.68 12.58
CA ILE A 35 -4.87 5.87 11.78
C ILE A 35 -4.32 5.46 10.41
N ILE A 36 -3.42 4.50 10.37
CA ILE A 36 -2.87 3.94 9.12
C ILE A 36 -4.01 3.35 8.30
N SER A 37 -4.90 2.61 8.94
CA SER A 37 -6.09 2.02 8.33
C SER A 37 -7.02 3.07 7.72
N LYS A 38 -7.34 4.14 8.45
CA LYS A 38 -8.13 5.27 7.94
C LYS A 38 -7.48 6.00 6.76
N ARG A 39 -6.14 6.10 6.73
CA ARG A 39 -5.40 6.82 5.67
C ARG A 39 -5.18 6.00 4.40
N THR A 40 -4.94 4.71 4.56
CA THR A 40 -4.55 3.82 3.45
C THR A 40 -5.72 2.99 2.93
N GLY A 41 -6.81 2.92 3.71
CA GLY A 41 -7.97 2.07 3.43
C GLY A 41 -7.74 0.59 3.70
N LEU A 42 -6.56 0.24 4.23
CA LEU A 42 -6.18 -1.14 4.56
C LEU A 42 -6.66 -1.51 5.96
N THR A 43 -7.00 -2.77 6.16
CA THR A 43 -7.35 -3.27 7.48
C THR A 43 -6.11 -3.37 8.38
N PRO A 44 -6.26 -3.34 9.71
CA PRO A 44 -5.15 -3.57 10.64
C PRO A 44 -4.44 -4.92 10.43
N GLU A 45 -5.17 -5.93 9.94
CA GLU A 45 -4.62 -7.24 9.61
C GLU A 45 -3.75 -7.18 8.35
N GLU A 46 -4.23 -6.52 7.29
CA GLU A 46 -3.42 -6.27 6.08
C GLU A 46 -2.16 -5.46 6.39
N ILE A 47 -2.26 -4.43 7.24
CA ILE A 47 -1.11 -3.63 7.67
C ILE A 47 -0.07 -4.45 8.44
N LYS A 48 -0.51 -5.44 9.23
CA LYS A 48 0.40 -6.37 9.94
C LYS A 48 1.01 -7.42 9.02
N ALA A 49 0.32 -7.77 7.94
CA ALA A 49 0.79 -8.72 6.94
C ALA A 49 1.80 -8.12 5.94
N LEU A 50 1.95 -6.79 5.95
CA LEU A 50 2.99 -6.03 5.22
C LEU A 50 4.29 -5.93 6.01
#